data_AF-A0A838A577-F1
#
_entry.id   AF-A0A838A577-F1
#
_cell.length_a   1.000
_cell.length_b   1.000
_cell.length_c   1.000
_cell.angle_alpha   90.00
_cell.angle_beta   90.00
_cell.angle_gamma   90.00
#
_symmetry.space_group_name_H-M   'P 1'
#
loop_
_entity.id
_entity.type
_entity.pdbx_description
1 polymer ?
#
loop_
_entity_poly.entity_id
_entity_poly.type
_entity_poly.pdbx_seq_one_letter_code
_entity_poly.pdbx_strand_id
1 'polypeptide(L)'
;MEIIGYCVLLAGLVAVVLATLTLRSLRARLAELAADADEVADRVHALPPDLVDYLGEGDRLVLTAELLNPVELAAEKTWVAKPMSAITPNLLRELVYKQAVTQVDKQLSQLNIEADVQVHRGR
;
A
#
# COMPACT_ATOMS: atom_id res chain seq x y z
N MET A 1 26.93 56.93 25.33
CA MET A 1 27.02 55.46 25.52
C MET A 1 25.65 54.78 25.52
N GLU A 2 24.58 55.43 25.98
CA GLU A 2 23.24 54.82 26.05
C GLU A 2 22.64 54.46 24.68
N ILE A 3 22.84 55.29 23.66
CA ILE A 3 22.32 55.04 22.29
C ILE A 3 22.85 53.72 21.72
N ILE A 4 24.14 53.41 21.95
CA ILE A 4 24.77 52.17 21.48
C ILE A 4 24.14 50.97 22.19
N GLY A 5 23.88 51.10 23.50
CA GLY A 5 23.20 50.06 24.28
C GLY A 5 21.80 49.76 23.74
N TYR A 6 21.01 50.79 23.43
CA TYR A 6 19.69 50.62 22.82
C TYR A 6 19.77 49.97 21.44
N CYS A 7 20.72 50.38 20.59
CA CYS A 7 20.89 49.78 19.26
C CYS A 7 21.21 48.27 19.34
N VAL A 8 22.08 47.85 20.27
CA VAL A 8 22.41 46.43 20.47
C VAL A 8 21.21 45.64 20.98
N LEU A 9 20.44 46.21 21.92
CA LEU A 9 19.22 45.60 22.45
C LEU A 9 18.17 45.40 21.36
N LEU A 10 17.99 46.42 20.51
CA LEU A 10 17.03 46.39 19.41
C LEU A 10 17.45 45.37 18.34
N ALA A 11 18.74 45.31 17.99
CA ALA A 11 19.27 44.30 17.08
C ALA A 11 19.11 42.87 17.62
N GLY A 12 19.35 42.66 18.92
CA GLY A 12 19.14 41.37 19.57
C GLY A 12 17.66 40.95 19.56
N LEU A 13 16.75 41.88 19.83
CA LEU A 13 15.31 41.63 19.81
C LEU A 13 14.83 41.27 18.40
N VAL A 14 15.31 41.99 17.38
CA VAL A 14 15.02 41.69 15.96
C VAL A 14 15.54 40.31 15.58
N ALA A 15 16.76 39.95 15.99
CA ALA A 15 17.33 38.63 15.72
C ALA A 15 16.51 37.49 16.35
N VAL A 16 16.05 37.67 17.60
CA VAL A 16 15.18 36.70 18.28
C VAL A 16 13.84 36.54 17.57
N VAL A 17 13.24 37.65 17.14
CA VAL A 17 11.97 37.62 16.39
C VAL A 17 12.14 36.86 15.07
N LEU A 18 13.19 37.16 14.29
CA LEU A 18 13.48 36.44 13.04
C LEU A 18 13.74 34.95 13.26
N ALA A 19 14.54 34.60 14.27
CA ALA A 19 14.78 33.20 14.63
C ALA A 19 13.48 32.47 14.99
N THR A 20 12.58 33.13 15.71
CA THR A 20 11.30 32.53 16.10
C THR A 20 10.38 32.33 14.90
N LEU A 21 10.32 33.29 13.97
CA LEU A 21 9.51 33.20 12.76
C LEU A 21 10.01 32.09 11.82
N THR A 22 11.33 32.00 11.64
CA THR A 22 11.94 30.94 10.81
C THR A 22 11.68 29.57 11.39
N LEU A 23 11.88 29.36 12.70
CA LEU A 23 11.54 28.09 13.37
C LEU A 23 10.06 27.73 13.23
N ARG A 24 9.16 28.70 13.37
CA ARG A 24 7.72 28.47 13.17
C ARG A 24 7.41 28.03 11.74
N SER A 25 7.99 28.70 10.75
CA SER A 25 7.79 28.35 9.33
C SER A 25 8.34 26.96 8.99
N LEU A 26 9.49 26.59 9.55
CA LEU A 26 10.08 25.26 9.39
C LEU A 26 9.19 24.18 10.02
N ARG A 27 8.68 24.42 11.24
CA ARG A 27 7.74 23.52 11.89
C ARG A 27 6.44 23.37 11.12
N ALA A 28 5.91 24.45 10.57
CA ALA A 28 4.69 24.41 9.75
C ALA A 28 4.91 23.56 8.49
N ARG A 29 6.03 23.78 7.78
CA ARG A 29 6.39 22.97 6.60
C ARG A 29 6.58 21.50 6.95
N LEU A 30 7.24 21.20 8.06
CA LEU A 30 7.41 19.82 8.52
C LEU A 30 6.08 19.17 8.89
N ALA A 31 5.16 19.92 9.50
CA ALA A 31 3.83 19.41 9.82
C ALA A 31 2.99 19.13 8.56
N GLU A 32 3.10 19.99 7.55
CA GLU A 32 2.46 19.81 6.24
C GLU A 32 3.02 18.58 5.52
N LEU A 33 4.34 18.44 5.44
CA LEU A 33 4.99 17.24 4.88
C LEU A 33 4.64 15.96 5.66
N ALA A 34 4.52 16.04 6.98
CA ALA A 34 4.13 14.91 7.80
C ALA A 34 2.68 14.51 7.51
N ALA A 35 1.77 15.47 7.33
CA ALA A 35 0.38 15.20 6.97
C ALA A 35 0.26 14.58 5.58
N ASP A 36 0.99 15.10 4.59
CA ASP A 36 1.04 14.51 3.24
C ASP A 36 1.61 13.08 3.27
N ALA A 37 2.65 12.86 4.07
CA ALA A 37 3.23 11.53 4.25
C ALA A 37 2.25 10.56 4.93
N ASP A 38 1.48 11.02 5.91
CA ASP A 38 0.44 10.21 6.58
C ASP A 38 -0.69 9.85 5.62
N GLU A 39 -1.14 10.80 4.79
CA GLU A 39 -2.15 10.55 3.77
C GLU A 39 -1.69 9.52 2.73
N VAL A 40 -0.44 9.60 2.29
CA VAL A 40 0.16 8.61 1.38
C VAL A 40 0.32 7.27 2.09
N ALA A 41 0.76 7.26 3.36
CA ALA A 41 0.92 6.05 4.15
C ALA A 41 -0.42 5.32 4.35
N ASP A 42 -1.52 6.04 4.60
CA ASP A 42 -2.86 5.48 4.71
C ASP A 42 -3.31 4.83 3.39
N ARG A 43 -3.05 5.47 2.24
CA ARG A 43 -3.36 4.88 0.93
C ARG A 43 -2.52 3.63 0.64
N VAL A 44 -1.26 3.62 1.05
CA VAL A 44 -0.36 2.46 0.89
C VAL A 44 -0.74 1.33 1.85
N HIS A 45 -1.15 1.63 3.09
CA HIS A 45 -1.60 0.64 4.06
C HIS A 45 -2.94 0.01 3.70
N ALA A 46 -3.80 0.71 2.95
CA ALA A 46 -5.01 0.14 2.38
C ALA A 46 -4.71 -0.88 1.26
N LEU A 47 -3.50 -0.86 0.69
CA LEU A 47 -3.06 -1.87 -0.27
C LEU A 47 -2.46 -3.08 0.46
N PRO A 48 -2.75 -4.31 -0.02
CA PRO A 48 -2.02 -5.51 0.41
C PRO A 48 -0.50 -5.28 0.29
N PRO A 49 0.31 -5.75 1.25
CA PRO A 49 1.74 -5.46 1.30
C PRO A 49 2.51 -5.89 0.05
N ASP A 50 2.01 -6.92 -0.65
CA ASP A 50 2.61 -7.45 -1.88
C ASP A 50 2.32 -6.57 -3.11
N LEU A 51 1.39 -5.61 -3.01
CA LEU A 51 1.00 -4.70 -4.10
C LEU A 51 1.76 -3.36 -4.05
N VAL A 52 2.46 -3.08 -2.95
CA VAL A 52 3.25 -1.85 -2.77
C VAL A 52 4.39 -1.76 -3.79
N ASP A 53 4.96 -2.91 -4.19
CA ASP A 53 6.02 -2.96 -5.20
C ASP A 53 5.55 -2.50 -6.59
N TYR A 54 4.25 -2.59 -6.88
CA TYR A 54 3.67 -2.22 -8.18
C TYR A 54 3.18 -0.76 -8.25
N LEU A 55 3.14 -0.03 -7.12
CA LEU A 55 2.69 1.37 -7.05
C LEU A 55 3.70 2.38 -7.66
N GLY A 56 4.94 1.97 -7.88
CA GLY A 56 6.03 2.84 -8.38
C GLY A 56 6.14 2.94 -9.91
N GLU A 57 5.53 2.02 -10.65
CA GLU A 57 5.55 1.99 -12.11
C GLU A 57 4.29 2.67 -12.63
N GLY A 58 4.39 4.00 -12.77
CA GLY A 58 3.31 5.00 -12.91
C GLY A 58 2.30 4.88 -14.06
N ASP A 59 2.04 3.69 -14.59
CA ASP A 59 0.94 3.45 -15.52
C ASP A 59 0.33 2.04 -15.43
N ARG A 60 0.67 1.26 -14.39
CA ARG A 60 0.22 -0.15 -14.27
C ARG A 60 -1.07 -0.25 -13.46
N LEU A 61 -2.18 -0.54 -14.14
CA LEU A 61 -3.48 -0.81 -13.52
C LEU A 61 -3.53 -2.27 -13.05
N VAL A 62 -3.77 -2.50 -11.76
CA VAL A 62 -3.87 -3.85 -11.17
C VAL A 62 -5.33 -4.21 -10.89
N LEU A 63 -5.77 -5.35 -11.41
CA LEU A 63 -7.08 -5.93 -11.12
C LEU A 63 -6.94 -7.02 -10.03
N THR A 64 -7.51 -6.76 -8.86
CA THR A 64 -7.51 -7.72 -7.74
C THR A 64 -8.89 -8.37 -7.60
N ALA A 65 -8.93 -9.69 -7.45
CA ALA A 65 -10.15 -10.46 -7.19
C ALA A 65 -9.95 -11.36 -5.96
N GLU A 66 -10.85 -11.25 -4.98
CA GLU A 66 -10.83 -12.07 -3.78
C GLU A 66 -11.82 -13.24 -3.87
N LEU A 67 -11.38 -14.43 -3.45
CA LEU A 67 -12.21 -15.62 -3.43
C LEU A 67 -12.84 -15.80 -2.03
N LEU A 68 -14.08 -15.31 -1.88
CA LEU A 68 -14.78 -15.26 -0.58
C LEU A 68 -15.04 -16.65 0.03
N ASN A 69 -15.24 -17.68 -0.80
CA ASN A 69 -15.48 -19.05 -0.32
C ASN A 69 -14.71 -20.11 -1.14
N PRO A 70 -13.42 -20.34 -0.85
CA PRO A 70 -12.62 -21.32 -1.59
C PRO A 70 -13.02 -22.77 -1.30
N VAL A 71 -13.62 -23.05 -0.13
CA VAL A 71 -13.99 -24.41 0.27
C VAL A 71 -15.23 -24.89 -0.49
N GLU A 72 -16.22 -24.02 -0.65
CA GLU A 72 -17.42 -24.32 -1.42
C GLU A 72 -17.10 -24.54 -2.91
N LEU A 73 -16.21 -23.71 -3.47
CA LEU A 73 -15.73 -23.89 -4.85
C LEU A 73 -15.02 -25.24 -5.06
N ALA A 74 -14.28 -25.72 -4.05
CA ALA A 74 -13.64 -27.03 -4.09
C ALA A 74 -14.63 -28.19 -4.00
N ALA A 75 -15.71 -28.03 -3.22
CA ALA A 75 -16.75 -29.04 -3.08
C ALA A 75 -17.54 -29.21 -4.38
N GLU A 76 -17.82 -28.12 -5.09
CA GLU A 76 -18.51 -28.14 -6.37
C GLU A 76 -17.63 -28.75 -7.49
N LYS A 77 -16.32 -28.48 -7.47
CA LYS A 77 -15.33 -29.10 -8.36
C LYS A 77 -14.94 -30.49 -7.84
N THR A 78 -15.80 -31.48 -8.08
CA THR A 78 -15.68 -32.90 -7.64
C THR A 78 -14.32 -33.59 -7.92
N TRP A 79 -13.48 -33.03 -8.79
CA TRP A 79 -12.11 -33.49 -9.09
C TRP A 79 -11.10 -33.13 -7.97
N VAL A 80 -11.30 -32.00 -7.28
CA VAL A 80 -10.41 -31.56 -6.19
C VAL A 80 -10.66 -32.38 -4.93
N ALA A 81 -11.91 -32.78 -4.66
CA ALA A 81 -12.29 -33.47 -3.43
C ALA A 81 -11.87 -34.95 -3.35
N LYS A 82 -11.49 -35.62 -4.44
CA LYS A 82 -11.44 -37.09 -4.49
C LYS A 82 -10.25 -37.78 -3.80
N PRO A 83 -9.08 -37.15 -3.55
CA PRO A 83 -8.06 -37.77 -2.69
C PRO A 83 -7.78 -36.96 -1.40
N MET A 84 -8.70 -36.12 -0.91
CA MET A 84 -8.37 -35.09 0.11
C MET A 84 -8.90 -35.32 1.52
N SER A 85 -9.31 -36.53 1.91
CA SER A 85 -9.72 -36.83 3.30
C SER A 85 -8.64 -36.55 4.36
N ALA A 86 -7.39 -36.30 3.95
CA ALA A 86 -6.24 -36.06 4.83
C ALA A 86 -5.61 -34.65 4.70
N ILE A 87 -6.19 -33.73 3.90
CA ILE A 87 -5.56 -32.43 3.64
C ILE A 87 -6.10 -31.35 4.58
N THR A 88 -5.18 -30.58 5.18
CA THR A 88 -5.48 -29.45 6.06
C THR A 88 -6.19 -28.32 5.28
N PRO A 89 -7.15 -27.59 5.88
CA PRO A 89 -7.89 -26.51 5.22
C PRO A 89 -7.00 -25.46 4.54
N ASN A 90 -5.80 -25.22 5.06
CA ASN A 90 -4.87 -24.25 4.50
C ASN A 90 -4.30 -24.68 3.13
N LEU A 91 -3.98 -25.96 2.97
CA LEU A 91 -3.49 -26.53 1.72
C LEU A 91 -4.61 -26.61 0.67
N LEU A 92 -5.85 -26.89 1.10
CA LEU A 92 -7.01 -26.84 0.22
C LEU A 92 -7.19 -25.44 -0.38
N ARG A 93 -7.09 -24.39 0.45
CA ARG A 93 -7.16 -22.99 -0.02
C ARG A 93 -6.12 -22.72 -1.09
N GLU A 94 -4.84 -23.05 -0.83
CA GLU A 94 -3.76 -22.82 -1.78
C GLU A 94 -4.00 -23.50 -3.13
N LEU A 95 -4.49 -24.75 -3.10
CA LEU A 95 -4.77 -25.53 -4.30
C LEU A 95 -5.93 -24.93 -5.11
N VAL A 96 -6.97 -24.46 -4.43
CA VAL A 96 -8.11 -23.76 -5.06
C VAL A 96 -7.65 -22.46 -5.70
N TYR A 97 -6.83 -21.66 -5.02
CA TYR A 97 -6.30 -20.42 -5.58
C TYR A 97 -5.41 -20.66 -6.80
N LYS A 98 -4.51 -21.65 -6.75
CA LYS A 98 -3.68 -22.05 -7.92
C LYS A 98 -4.54 -22.48 -9.12
N GLN A 99 -5.61 -23.23 -8.87
CA GLN A 99 -6.53 -23.65 -9.91
C GLN A 99 -7.32 -22.47 -10.48
N ALA A 100 -7.76 -21.54 -9.64
CA ALA A 100 -8.47 -20.33 -10.06
C ALA A 100 -7.57 -19.46 -10.97
N VAL A 101 -6.31 -19.24 -10.60
CA VAL A 101 -5.32 -18.54 -11.43
C VAL A 101 -5.18 -19.20 -12.79
N THR A 102 -4.97 -20.51 -12.82
CA THR A 102 -4.83 -21.28 -14.08
C THR A 102 -6.08 -21.14 -14.96
N GLN A 103 -7.27 -21.10 -14.36
CA GLN A 103 -8.52 -20.94 -15.09
C GLN A 103 -8.66 -19.52 -15.66
N VAL A 104 -8.32 -18.49 -14.88
CA VAL A 104 -8.37 -17.09 -15.32
C VAL A 104 -7.37 -16.84 -16.45
N ASP A 105 -6.12 -17.29 -16.28
CA ASP A 105 -5.08 -17.21 -17.30
C ASP A 105 -5.52 -17.86 -18.62
N LYS A 106 -6.08 -19.07 -18.54
CA LYS A 106 -6.63 -19.76 -19.71
C LYS A 106 -7.78 -18.99 -20.37
N GLN A 107 -8.68 -18.39 -19.60
CA GLN A 107 -9.80 -17.62 -20.13
C GLN A 107 -9.33 -16.32 -20.80
N LEU A 108 -8.34 -15.64 -20.23
CA LEU A 108 -7.75 -14.43 -20.83
C LEU A 108 -6.96 -14.76 -22.09
N SER A 109 -6.18 -15.85 -22.06
CA SER A 109 -5.47 -16.37 -23.24
C SER A 109 -6.43 -16.72 -24.39
N GLN A 110 -7.60 -17.29 -24.09
CA GLN A 110 -8.63 -17.56 -25.10
C GLN A 110 -9.19 -16.29 -25.77
N LEU A 111 -9.12 -15.15 -25.08
CA LEU A 111 -9.50 -13.85 -25.58
C LEU A 111 -8.33 -13.10 -26.26
N ASN A 112 -7.15 -13.74 -26.41
CA ASN A 112 -5.90 -13.14 -26.86
C ASN A 112 -5.45 -11.94 -25.99
N ILE A 113 -5.75 -11.98 -24.69
CA ILE A 113 -5.30 -10.98 -23.72
C ILE A 113 -4.06 -11.54 -23.01
N GLU A 114 -2.94 -10.83 -23.13
CA GLU A 114 -1.71 -11.17 -22.42
C GLU A 114 -1.77 -10.58 -21.01
N ALA A 115 -1.89 -11.46 -20.01
CA ALA A 115 -2.06 -11.08 -18.60
C ALA A 115 -1.12 -11.90 -17.72
N ASP A 116 -0.47 -11.23 -16.77
CA ASP A 116 0.31 -11.87 -15.72
C ASP A 116 -0.57 -12.03 -14.47
N VAL A 117 -1.02 -13.26 -14.22
CA VAL A 117 -1.96 -13.59 -13.15
C VAL A 117 -1.21 -14.21 -11.97
N GLN A 118 -1.12 -13.47 -10.86
CA GLN A 118 -0.40 -13.91 -9.65
C GLN A 118 -1.31 -13.90 -8.41
N VAL A 119 -1.01 -14.78 -7.45
CA VAL A 119 -1.71 -14.80 -6.14
C VAL A 119 -0.96 -13.92 -5.16
N HIS A 120 -1.66 -12.93 -4.63
CA HIS A 120 -1.14 -12.05 -3.57
C HIS A 120 -1.83 -12.42 -2.24
N ARG A 121 -1.08 -12.40 -1.14
CA ARG A 121 -1.66 -12.74 0.17
C ARG A 121 -2.18 -11.46 0.82
N GLY A 122 -3.51 -11.31 0.86
CA GLY A 122 -4.16 -10.32 1.70
C GLY A 122 -3.83 -10.56 3.17
N ARG A 123 -3.57 -9.48 3.92
CA ARG A 123 -3.20 -9.54 5.34
C ARG A 123 -4.38 -9.22 6.23
#